data_AF-A0A943JJY2-F1
#
_entry.id   AF-A0A943JJY2-F1
#
_cell.length_a   1.000
_cell.length_b   1.000
_cell.length_c   1.000
_cell.angle_alpha   90.00
_cell.angle_beta   90.00
_cell.angle_gamma   90.00
#
_symmetry.space_group_name_H-M   'P 1'
#
loop_
_entity.id
_entity.type
_entity.pdbx_description
1 polymer ?
#
loop_
_entity_poly.entity_id
_entity_poly.type
_entity_poly.pdbx_seq_one_letter_code
_entity_poly.pdbx_strand_id
1 'polypeptide(L)'
;MKGSVTIENVLERLKNFPFVSNGFIPIYSNPRTIKGYNLNKQPMVQSQLHVYITPNLEQKYFSVDLNELLSKEYGACILEFVDVIMANFNQKVLINFYNNINNLNVIKISDDNQGTFGSGVEGIYSPRKNTIKICEGSTETIYHELFHMASAYLDGDICYAGFKQSKLGFKANGVGINEGYTQLLTERYFGDKIEICGAYEYEVSIVSQLEKIVGREKMEQLYLSSDLKGLILELKKYTSEEEIITFISNMDFLLRRRREEIRGKRKVALQIMKDINEFLYKTYFTKLNQMFNHQEIDVCVLNEEIALFVSTLKPQADLDNQSYKCLSYDDMTKYILDLFGASNITMFSNEGRVK
;
A
#
# COMPACT_ATOMS: atom_id res chain seq x y z
N MET A 1 28.24 -30.81 -27.52
CA MET A 1 27.47 -31.83 -26.77
C MET A 1 26.85 -31.15 -25.56
N LYS A 2 25.52 -31.03 -25.51
CA LYS A 2 24.79 -30.53 -24.33
C LYS A 2 24.65 -31.69 -23.35
N GLY A 3 25.43 -31.69 -22.28
CA GLY A 3 25.28 -32.67 -21.21
C GLY A 3 23.92 -32.48 -20.53
N SER A 4 23.15 -33.56 -20.39
CA SER A 4 21.92 -33.58 -19.63
C SER A 4 22.23 -33.24 -18.16
N VAL A 5 21.59 -32.20 -17.65
CA VAL A 5 21.64 -31.88 -16.23
C VAL A 5 20.77 -32.90 -15.51
N THR A 6 21.39 -33.93 -14.92
CA THR A 6 20.72 -34.91 -14.07
C THR A 6 20.51 -34.33 -12.67
N ILE A 7 19.54 -34.87 -11.92
CA ILE A 7 19.22 -34.40 -10.56
C ILE A 7 20.41 -34.65 -9.62
N GLU A 8 21.18 -35.71 -9.86
CA GLU A 8 22.42 -36.00 -9.15
C GLU A 8 23.43 -34.86 -9.31
N ASN A 9 23.61 -34.31 -10.52
CA ASN A 9 24.52 -33.19 -10.80
C ASN A 9 24.08 -31.89 -10.11
N VAL A 10 22.78 -31.70 -9.85
CA VAL A 10 22.24 -30.53 -9.14
C VAL A 10 22.45 -30.68 -7.63
N LEU A 11 22.20 -31.87 -7.08
CA LEU A 11 22.39 -32.15 -5.65
C LEU A 11 23.88 -32.11 -5.25
N GLU A 12 24.77 -32.56 -6.14
CA GLU A 12 26.22 -32.52 -5.93
C GLU A 12 26.76 -31.09 -5.97
N ARG A 13 26.19 -30.21 -6.80
CA ARG A 13 26.50 -28.77 -6.81
C ARG A 13 26.04 -28.08 -5.53
N LEU A 14 24.85 -28.43 -5.00
CA LEU A 14 24.31 -27.85 -3.77
C LEU A 14 25.13 -28.23 -2.52
N LYS A 15 25.78 -29.41 -2.51
CA LYS A 15 26.66 -29.84 -1.40
C LYS A 15 27.97 -29.05 -1.31
N ASN A 16 28.41 -28.43 -2.40
CA ASN A 16 29.69 -27.73 -2.50
C ASN A 16 29.54 -26.20 -2.47
N PHE A 17 28.35 -25.67 -2.19
CA PHE A 17 28.13 -24.23 -2.10
C PHE A 17 28.56 -23.71 -0.71
N PRO A 18 29.57 -22.82 -0.64
CA PRO A 18 30.02 -22.26 0.63
C PRO A 18 28.92 -21.34 1.20
N PHE A 19 28.62 -21.57 2.48
CA PHE A 19 27.58 -20.93 3.30
C PHE A 19 27.30 -19.44 3.01
N VAL A 20 26.03 -19.12 2.82
CA VAL A 20 25.43 -17.84 3.21
C VAL A 20 24.13 -18.13 3.95
N SER A 21 23.99 -17.50 5.12
CA SER A 21 22.94 -17.67 6.13
C SER A 21 21.51 -17.46 5.61
N ASN A 22 20.60 -18.28 6.13
CA ASN A 22 19.14 -18.13 6.24
C ASN A 22 18.32 -17.82 4.98
N GLY A 23 17.49 -18.80 4.60
CA GLY A 23 16.23 -18.57 3.88
C GLY A 23 16.24 -18.93 2.39
N PHE A 24 16.30 -20.22 2.06
CA PHE A 24 15.82 -20.69 0.76
C PHE A 24 14.89 -21.88 0.94
N ILE A 25 13.59 -21.68 0.66
CA ILE A 25 12.62 -22.75 0.45
C ILE A 25 12.59 -23.04 -1.05
N PRO A 26 12.89 -24.27 -1.51
CA PRO A 26 12.81 -24.59 -2.94
C PRO A 26 11.36 -24.53 -3.43
N ILE A 27 11.07 -23.64 -4.38
CA ILE A 27 9.75 -23.47 -5.00
C ILE A 27 9.73 -24.20 -6.35
N TYR A 28 8.76 -25.10 -6.54
CA TYR A 28 8.56 -25.85 -7.79
C TYR A 28 7.38 -25.28 -8.58
N SER A 29 7.52 -25.20 -9.91
CA SER A 29 6.54 -24.57 -10.80
C SER A 29 5.30 -25.43 -11.10
N ASN A 30 5.34 -26.75 -10.87
CA ASN A 30 4.23 -27.67 -11.14
C ASN A 30 3.99 -28.64 -9.97
N PRO A 31 2.73 -29.04 -9.70
CA PRO A 31 2.42 -30.11 -8.75
C PRO A 31 3.16 -31.39 -9.18
N ARG A 32 4.00 -31.93 -8.29
CA ARG A 32 4.65 -33.23 -8.49
C ARG A 32 4.65 -34.00 -7.18
N THR A 33 4.29 -35.28 -7.26
CA THR A 33 4.48 -36.24 -6.18
C THR A 33 5.82 -36.92 -6.41
N ILE A 34 6.75 -36.82 -5.45
CA ILE A 34 8.04 -37.54 -5.51
C ILE A 34 8.08 -38.49 -4.32
N LYS A 35 8.18 -39.79 -4.59
CA LYS A 35 8.25 -40.87 -3.58
C LYS A 35 7.18 -40.77 -2.48
N GLY A 36 5.93 -40.46 -2.85
CA GLY A 36 4.79 -40.43 -1.92
C GLY A 36 4.60 -39.14 -1.12
N TYR A 37 5.49 -38.15 -1.27
CA TYR A 37 5.32 -36.83 -0.66
C TYR A 37 4.60 -35.88 -1.62
N ASN A 38 3.49 -35.31 -1.17
CA ASN A 38 2.78 -34.25 -1.88
C ASN A 38 3.45 -32.91 -1.60
N LEU A 39 4.10 -32.34 -2.60
CA LEU A 39 4.64 -30.99 -2.53
C LEU A 39 3.47 -30.00 -2.70
N ASN A 40 3.03 -29.40 -1.60
CA ASN A 40 2.00 -28.37 -1.63
C ASN A 40 2.54 -27.14 -2.39
N LYS A 41 1.75 -26.65 -3.36
CA LYS A 41 1.96 -25.34 -3.96
C LYS A 41 1.70 -24.29 -2.88
N GLN A 42 2.74 -23.84 -2.18
CA GLN A 42 2.61 -22.55 -1.51
C GLN A 42 2.32 -21.49 -2.59
N PRO A 43 1.37 -20.56 -2.36
CA PRO A 43 1.22 -19.40 -3.23
C PRO A 43 2.59 -18.73 -3.32
N MET A 44 2.98 -18.34 -4.54
CA MET A 44 4.29 -17.74 -4.79
C MET A 44 4.55 -16.64 -3.76
N VAL A 45 5.51 -16.87 -2.85
CA VAL A 45 6.25 -15.76 -2.27
C VAL A 45 6.91 -15.10 -3.47
N GLN A 46 6.37 -13.99 -3.94
CA GLN A 46 6.96 -13.23 -5.03
C GLN A 46 8.32 -12.72 -4.53
N SER A 47 9.34 -13.48 -4.91
CA SER A 47 10.76 -13.13 -4.94
C SER A 47 11.03 -11.62 -4.87
N GLN A 48 11.65 -11.22 -3.76
CA GLN A 48 12.42 -9.99 -3.50
C GLN A 48 11.73 -8.67 -3.89
N LEU A 49 11.00 -8.09 -2.93
CA LEU A 49 10.65 -6.67 -2.95
C LEU A 49 11.94 -5.85 -2.90
N HIS A 50 12.40 -5.35 -4.05
CA HIS A 50 13.51 -4.41 -4.10
C HIS A 50 13.03 -3.02 -3.69
N VAL A 51 13.36 -2.62 -2.47
CA VAL A 51 13.07 -1.29 -1.93
C VAL A 51 14.32 -0.44 -2.07
N TYR A 52 14.19 0.67 -2.80
CA TYR A 52 15.24 1.64 -2.99
C TYR A 52 15.20 2.70 -1.89
N ILE A 53 16.36 3.23 -1.54
CA ILE A 53 16.48 4.31 -0.57
C ILE A 53 16.10 5.62 -1.28
N THR A 54 15.23 6.40 -0.64
CA THR A 54 14.88 7.74 -1.10
C THR A 54 16.10 8.66 -0.95
N PRO A 55 16.61 9.28 -2.03
CA PRO A 55 17.75 10.17 -1.96
C PRO A 55 17.34 11.50 -1.30
N ASN A 56 18.32 12.23 -0.79
CA ASN A 56 18.10 13.60 -0.34
C ASN A 56 17.83 14.48 -1.57
N LEU A 57 16.64 15.05 -1.64
CA LEU A 57 16.20 15.89 -2.75
C LEU A 57 16.57 17.35 -2.52
N GLU A 58 17.05 18.00 -3.57
CA GLU A 58 17.22 19.45 -3.60
C GLU A 58 15.92 20.12 -4.09
N GLN A 59 15.48 21.14 -3.35
CA GLN A 59 14.33 21.96 -3.74
C GLN A 59 14.75 22.98 -4.79
N LYS A 60 14.22 22.85 -6.01
CA LYS A 60 14.52 23.71 -7.16
C LYS A 60 13.67 24.97 -7.18
N TYR A 61 12.44 24.87 -6.70
CA TYR A 61 11.47 25.97 -6.66
C TYR A 61 10.94 26.17 -5.25
N PHE A 62 10.74 27.42 -4.83
CA PHE A 62 10.24 27.78 -3.50
C PHE A 62 8.86 28.43 -3.52
N SER A 63 8.32 28.68 -4.72
CA SER A 63 7.03 29.32 -4.95
C SER A 63 6.30 28.65 -6.10
N VAL A 64 4.98 28.82 -6.12
CA VAL A 64 4.09 28.34 -7.17
C VAL A 64 3.75 29.49 -8.12
N ASP A 65 3.82 29.27 -9.44
CA ASP A 65 3.37 30.26 -10.44
C ASP A 65 1.86 30.15 -10.68
N LEU A 66 1.09 30.85 -9.84
CA LEU A 66 -0.39 30.79 -9.87
C LEU A 66 -0.99 31.28 -11.19
N ASN A 67 -0.37 32.28 -11.84
CA ASN A 67 -0.87 32.83 -13.09
C ASN A 67 -0.70 31.85 -14.25
N GLU A 68 0.47 31.20 -14.31
CA GLU A 68 0.70 30.16 -15.31
C GLU A 68 -0.29 29.00 -15.10
N LEU A 69 -0.46 28.52 -13.87
CA LEU A 69 -1.36 27.41 -13.56
C LEU A 69 -2.82 27.69 -13.87
N LEU A 70 -3.32 28.90 -13.60
CA LEU A 70 -4.70 29.28 -13.90
C LEU A 70 -5.02 29.16 -15.40
N SER A 71 -4.02 29.43 -16.26
CA SER A 71 -4.18 29.36 -17.71
C SER A 71 -4.18 27.94 -18.28
N LYS A 72 -3.88 26.92 -17.47
CA LYS A 72 -3.82 25.52 -17.90
C LYS A 72 -5.21 24.88 -17.91
N GLU A 73 -5.32 23.78 -18.65
CA GLU A 73 -6.45 22.86 -18.54
C GLU A 73 -6.60 22.39 -17.08
N TYR A 74 -7.83 22.38 -16.55
CA TYR A 74 -8.13 22.15 -15.12
C TYR A 74 -7.50 23.17 -14.15
N GLY A 75 -7.09 24.37 -14.62
CA GLY A 75 -6.40 25.38 -13.81
C GLY A 75 -7.08 25.74 -12.49
N ALA A 76 -8.41 25.84 -12.46
CA ALA A 76 -9.15 26.10 -11.22
C ALA A 76 -8.98 24.98 -10.18
N CYS A 77 -9.11 23.71 -10.58
CA CYS A 77 -8.90 22.56 -9.71
C CYS A 77 -7.45 22.47 -9.23
N ILE A 78 -6.49 22.81 -10.10
CA ILE A 78 -5.07 22.82 -9.76
C ILE A 78 -4.78 23.88 -8.69
N LEU A 79 -5.33 25.09 -8.83
CA LEU A 79 -5.17 26.15 -7.84
C LEU A 79 -5.80 25.77 -6.50
N GLU A 80 -7.00 25.19 -6.52
CA GLU A 80 -7.64 24.70 -5.30
C GLU A 80 -6.79 23.62 -4.60
N PHE A 81 -6.20 22.71 -5.38
CA PHE A 81 -5.26 21.73 -4.85
C PHE A 81 -4.03 22.41 -4.23
N VAL A 82 -3.43 23.40 -4.90
CA VAL A 82 -2.29 24.17 -4.39
C VAL A 82 -2.64 24.80 -3.04
N ASP A 83 -3.79 25.47 -2.94
CA ASP A 83 -4.24 26.14 -1.71
C ASP A 83 -4.40 25.13 -0.56
N VAL A 84 -5.07 24.00 -0.82
CA VAL A 84 -5.30 22.96 0.17
C VAL A 84 -3.99 22.32 0.63
N ILE A 85 -3.10 21.96 -0.30
CA ILE A 85 -1.81 21.32 0.04
C ILE A 85 -0.93 22.28 0.84
N MET A 86 -0.82 23.54 0.42
CA MET A 86 0.01 24.52 1.12
C MET A 86 -0.54 24.90 2.50
N ALA A 87 -1.84 24.82 2.71
CA ALA A 87 -2.47 25.07 4.00
C ALA A 87 -2.33 23.91 5.00
N ASN A 88 -2.28 22.66 4.51
CA ASN A 88 -2.33 21.47 5.37
C ASN A 88 -0.98 20.80 5.60
N PHE A 89 0.03 21.03 4.77
CA PHE A 89 1.31 20.33 4.85
C PHE A 89 2.50 21.26 5.07
N ASN A 90 3.48 20.78 5.84
CA ASN A 90 4.71 21.53 6.09
C ASN A 90 5.53 21.66 4.79
N GLN A 91 6.05 22.86 4.51
CA GLN A 91 6.87 23.13 3.32
C GLN A 91 8.02 22.11 3.12
N LYS A 92 8.63 21.61 4.21
CA LYS A 92 9.72 20.63 4.14
C LYS A 92 9.31 19.30 3.52
N VAL A 93 8.04 18.90 3.61
CA VAL A 93 7.55 17.65 3.02
C VAL A 93 7.06 17.83 1.58
N LEU A 94 6.97 19.08 1.11
CA LEU A 94 6.43 19.45 -0.19
C LEU A 94 7.50 19.67 -1.27
N ILE A 95 8.73 19.20 -1.07
CA ILE A 95 9.83 19.37 -2.04
C ILE A 95 9.44 18.81 -3.42
N ASN A 96 8.86 17.60 -3.47
CA ASN A 96 8.38 16.98 -4.71
C ASN A 96 7.31 17.83 -5.39
N PHE A 97 6.31 18.27 -4.62
CA PHE A 97 5.25 19.17 -5.09
C PHE A 97 5.82 20.43 -5.73
N TYR A 98 6.69 21.18 -5.04
CA TYR A 98 7.27 22.40 -5.61
C TYR A 98 8.11 22.13 -6.86
N ASN A 99 8.85 21.02 -6.87
CA ASN A 99 9.68 20.63 -8.02
C ASN A 99 8.86 20.29 -9.27
N ASN A 100 7.60 19.87 -9.11
CA ASN A 100 6.77 19.37 -10.20
C ASN A 100 5.67 20.35 -10.62
N ILE A 101 5.03 21.07 -9.70
CA ILE A 101 3.78 21.79 -9.97
C ILE A 101 3.93 22.86 -11.06
N ASN A 102 4.98 23.68 -11.02
CA ASN A 102 5.15 24.81 -11.95
C ASN A 102 5.24 24.34 -13.41
N ASN A 103 5.90 23.20 -13.64
CA ASN A 103 6.08 22.65 -14.99
C ASN A 103 5.11 21.50 -15.29
N LEU A 104 4.02 21.37 -14.52
CA LEU A 104 3.01 20.35 -14.76
C LEU A 104 2.31 20.63 -16.09
N ASN A 105 2.21 19.59 -16.91
CA ASN A 105 1.37 19.59 -18.11
C ASN A 105 0.10 18.76 -17.84
N VAL A 106 -1.06 19.26 -18.26
CA VAL A 106 -2.33 18.54 -18.14
C VAL A 106 -2.97 18.43 -19.51
N ILE A 107 -3.29 17.19 -19.90
CA ILE A 107 -3.86 16.88 -21.22
C ILE A 107 -5.21 16.21 -21.01
N LYS A 108 -6.26 16.83 -21.54
CA LYS A 108 -7.57 16.21 -21.65
C LYS A 108 -7.60 15.24 -22.84
N ILE A 109 -8.12 14.03 -22.63
CA ILE A 109 -8.24 12.98 -23.63
C ILE A 109 -9.72 12.75 -23.91
N SER A 110 -10.11 12.86 -25.18
CA SER A 110 -11.48 12.60 -25.63
C SER A 110 -11.88 11.14 -25.44
N ASP A 111 -13.17 10.89 -25.27
CA ASP A 111 -13.72 9.54 -25.02
C ASP A 111 -13.33 8.50 -26.08
N ASP A 112 -13.25 8.91 -27.35
CA ASP A 112 -12.83 8.05 -28.46
C ASP A 112 -11.39 7.51 -28.32
N ASN A 113 -10.58 8.09 -27.43
CA ASN A 113 -9.19 7.73 -27.19
C ASN A 113 -8.93 7.08 -25.82
N GLN A 114 -9.99 6.70 -25.08
CA GLN A 114 -9.88 6.05 -23.76
C GLN A 114 -9.02 4.77 -23.77
N GLY A 115 -8.94 4.07 -24.92
CA GLY A 115 -8.08 2.89 -25.10
C GLY A 115 -6.58 3.15 -24.83
N THR A 116 -6.15 4.40 -24.70
CA THR A 116 -4.76 4.78 -24.39
C THR A 116 -4.37 4.61 -22.91
N PHE A 117 -5.32 4.49 -21.98
CA PHE A 117 -5.05 4.30 -20.55
C PHE A 117 -5.15 2.83 -20.09
N GLY A 118 -5.80 1.97 -20.88
CA GLY A 118 -6.29 0.66 -20.46
C GLY A 118 -7.74 0.74 -19.96
N SER A 119 -8.48 -0.37 -19.95
CA SER A 119 -9.90 -0.38 -19.57
C SER A 119 -10.11 0.09 -18.12
N GLY A 120 -11.00 1.06 -17.90
CA GLY A 120 -11.41 1.50 -16.56
C GLY A 120 -10.41 2.42 -15.84
N VAL A 121 -9.53 3.09 -16.57
CA VAL A 121 -8.60 4.11 -16.05
C VAL A 121 -9.01 5.47 -16.60
N GLU A 122 -9.39 6.38 -15.70
CA GLU A 122 -9.93 7.71 -16.04
C GLU A 122 -8.88 8.83 -15.97
N GLY A 123 -7.71 8.54 -15.39
CA GLY A 123 -6.58 9.45 -15.29
C GLY A 123 -5.27 8.70 -15.12
N ILE A 124 -4.17 9.36 -15.51
CA ILE A 124 -2.83 8.88 -15.18
C ILE A 124 -1.83 10.02 -15.10
N TYR A 125 -1.04 10.03 -14.04
CA TYR A 125 0.16 10.83 -13.92
C TYR A 125 1.40 10.07 -14.41
N SER A 126 2.20 10.74 -15.23
CA SER A 126 3.47 10.22 -15.76
C SER A 126 4.66 11.03 -15.19
N PRO A 127 5.36 10.52 -14.16
CA PRO A 127 6.47 11.25 -13.52
C PRO A 127 7.59 11.65 -14.48
N ARG A 128 7.96 10.77 -15.43
CA ARG A 128 9.01 11.06 -16.42
C ARG A 128 8.69 12.23 -17.36
N LYS A 129 7.42 12.50 -17.61
CA LYS A 129 6.96 13.59 -18.47
C LYS A 129 6.39 14.76 -17.68
N ASN A 130 6.27 14.62 -16.36
CA ASN A 130 5.51 15.49 -15.49
C ASN A 130 4.16 15.89 -16.13
N THR A 131 3.40 14.89 -16.57
CA THR A 131 2.16 15.09 -17.32
C THR A 131 1.04 14.29 -16.68
N ILE A 132 -0.08 14.95 -16.41
CA ILE A 132 -1.36 14.31 -16.10
C ILE A 132 -2.16 14.21 -17.40
N LYS A 133 -2.73 13.03 -17.64
CA LYS A 133 -3.73 12.82 -18.69
C LYS A 133 -5.03 12.42 -18.03
N ILE A 134 -6.14 13.04 -18.42
CA ILE A 134 -7.48 12.77 -17.84
C ILE A 134 -8.50 12.57 -18.96
N CYS A 135 -9.37 11.58 -18.79
CA CYS A 135 -10.52 11.37 -19.66
C CYS A 135 -11.53 12.50 -19.50
N GLU A 136 -12.15 12.88 -20.61
CA GLU A 136 -13.22 13.88 -20.60
C GLU A 136 -14.36 13.47 -19.64
N GLY A 137 -14.81 14.40 -18.79
CA GLY A 137 -15.85 14.15 -17.80
C GLY A 137 -15.35 13.76 -16.41
N SER A 138 -14.16 13.16 -16.29
CA SER A 138 -13.61 12.65 -15.02
C SER A 138 -12.88 13.72 -14.19
N THR A 139 -13.55 14.83 -13.91
CA THR A 139 -12.94 16.01 -13.27
C THR A 139 -12.43 15.67 -11.87
N GLU A 140 -13.16 14.84 -11.12
CA GLU A 140 -12.79 14.33 -9.80
C GLU A 140 -11.45 13.57 -9.77
N THR A 141 -11.06 12.95 -10.88
CA THR A 141 -9.81 12.20 -10.99
C THR A 141 -8.57 13.11 -10.94
N ILE A 142 -8.72 14.43 -11.19
CA ILE A 142 -7.59 15.36 -11.17
C ILE A 142 -6.90 15.40 -9.81
N TYR A 143 -7.64 15.42 -8.69
CA TYR A 143 -7.04 15.55 -7.36
C TYR A 143 -6.23 14.29 -6.99
N HIS A 144 -6.72 13.11 -7.41
CA HIS A 144 -5.99 11.85 -7.27
C HIS A 144 -4.64 11.90 -8.00
N GLU A 145 -4.66 12.30 -9.27
CA GLU A 145 -3.44 12.41 -10.08
C GLU A 145 -2.51 13.54 -9.62
N LEU A 146 -3.07 14.62 -9.05
CA LEU A 146 -2.29 15.70 -8.44
C LEU A 146 -1.56 15.24 -7.16
N PHE A 147 -2.12 14.33 -6.36
CA PHE A 147 -1.39 13.70 -5.25
C PHE A 147 -0.24 12.81 -5.73
N HIS A 148 -0.44 12.05 -6.81
CA HIS A 148 0.66 11.33 -7.45
C HIS A 148 1.76 12.29 -7.93
N MET A 149 1.40 13.41 -8.53
CA MET A 149 2.35 14.45 -8.94
C MET A 149 3.07 15.07 -7.73
N ALA A 150 2.33 15.44 -6.69
CA ALA A 150 2.86 16.12 -5.51
C ALA A 150 3.87 15.28 -4.73
N SER A 151 3.78 13.95 -4.85
CA SER A 151 4.68 13.01 -4.17
C SER A 151 5.78 12.46 -5.06
N ALA A 152 5.80 12.73 -6.38
CA ALA A 152 6.69 12.04 -7.29
C ALA A 152 8.07 12.68 -7.48
N TYR A 153 9.07 11.84 -7.73
CA TYR A 153 10.35 12.26 -8.29
C TYR A 153 11.01 11.15 -9.12
N LEU A 154 11.97 11.55 -9.94
CA LEU A 154 12.77 10.65 -10.77
C LEU A 154 14.24 10.75 -10.34
N ASP A 155 14.85 9.59 -10.05
CA ASP A 155 16.30 9.47 -9.84
C ASP A 155 16.86 8.43 -10.81
N GLY A 156 17.50 8.93 -11.86
CA GLY A 156 17.95 8.13 -13.00
C GLY A 156 16.80 7.32 -13.63
N ASP A 157 16.87 5.99 -13.50
CA ASP A 157 15.86 5.08 -14.03
C ASP A 157 14.77 4.66 -13.04
N ILE A 158 14.88 5.13 -11.80
CA ILE A 158 13.93 4.79 -10.74
C ILE A 158 12.94 5.94 -10.58
N CYS A 159 11.68 5.58 -10.71
CA CYS A 159 10.55 6.46 -10.52
C CYS A 159 9.94 6.17 -9.15
N TYR A 160 9.80 7.23 -8.36
CA TYR A 160 9.18 7.22 -7.05
C TYR A 160 7.93 8.09 -7.10
N ALA A 161 6.84 7.63 -6.50
CA ALA A 161 5.61 8.40 -6.35
C ALA A 161 4.86 7.83 -5.15
N GLY A 162 4.67 8.62 -4.09
CA GLY A 162 4.10 8.15 -2.84
C GLY A 162 4.83 6.91 -2.31
N PHE A 163 4.09 5.83 -2.07
CA PHE A 163 4.68 4.55 -1.64
C PHE A 163 5.11 3.65 -2.79
N LYS A 164 4.93 4.07 -4.04
CA LYS A 164 5.29 3.29 -5.22
C LYS A 164 6.73 3.57 -5.62
N GLN A 165 7.46 2.49 -5.88
CA GLN A 165 8.78 2.53 -6.51
C GLN A 165 8.78 1.65 -7.75
N SER A 166 9.31 2.16 -8.86
CA SER A 166 9.40 1.43 -10.12
C SER A 166 10.70 1.71 -10.84
N LYS A 167 11.34 0.66 -11.35
CA LYS A 167 12.53 0.74 -12.19
C LYS A 167 12.22 0.11 -13.53
N LEU A 168 12.70 0.72 -14.61
CA LEU A 168 12.51 0.19 -15.96
C LEU A 168 12.97 -1.28 -16.04
N GLY A 169 12.12 -2.16 -16.56
CA GLY A 169 12.40 -3.60 -16.68
C GLY A 169 12.11 -4.43 -15.41
N PHE A 170 11.70 -3.79 -14.31
CA PHE A 170 11.33 -4.47 -13.05
C PHE A 170 9.88 -4.19 -12.69
N LYS A 171 9.28 -5.11 -11.94
CA LYS A 171 7.93 -4.92 -11.41
C LYS A 171 7.94 -3.78 -10.38
N ALA A 172 6.92 -2.92 -10.45
CA ALA A 172 6.70 -1.90 -9.43
C ALA A 172 6.32 -2.52 -8.09
N ASN A 173 6.73 -1.84 -7.02
CA ASN A 173 6.53 -2.22 -5.63
C ASN A 173 5.72 -1.14 -4.92
N GLY A 174 4.87 -1.53 -3.96
CA GLY A 174 4.10 -0.60 -3.13
C GLY A 174 2.97 0.11 -3.85
N VAL A 175 2.55 -0.40 -5.01
CA VAL A 175 1.46 0.15 -5.82
C VAL A 175 0.14 0.09 -5.04
N GLY A 176 -0.19 -1.03 -4.40
CA GLY A 176 -1.46 -1.19 -3.67
C GLY A 176 -1.65 -0.18 -2.54
N ILE A 177 -0.60 0.01 -1.73
CA ILE A 177 -0.60 1.00 -0.64
C ILE A 177 -0.61 2.41 -1.21
N ASN A 178 0.13 2.66 -2.30
CA ASN A 178 0.17 3.95 -2.96
C ASN A 178 -1.22 4.39 -3.45
N GLU A 179 -1.92 3.58 -4.23
CA GLU A 179 -3.25 3.93 -4.75
C GLU A 179 -4.25 4.13 -3.60
N GLY A 180 -4.26 3.22 -2.62
CA GLY A 180 -5.13 3.33 -1.45
C GLY A 180 -4.90 4.61 -0.67
N TYR A 181 -3.64 5.00 -0.45
CA TYR A 181 -3.33 6.20 0.32
C TYR A 181 -3.56 7.48 -0.48
N THR A 182 -3.29 7.45 -1.78
CA THR A 182 -3.64 8.55 -2.70
C THR A 182 -5.15 8.81 -2.68
N GLN A 183 -5.95 7.75 -2.75
CA GLN A 183 -7.39 7.85 -2.68
C GLN A 183 -7.86 8.34 -1.30
N LEU A 184 -7.29 7.84 -0.21
CA LEU A 184 -7.62 8.30 1.15
C LEU A 184 -7.35 9.81 1.33
N LEU A 185 -6.22 10.32 0.81
CA LEU A 185 -5.93 11.75 0.85
C LEU A 185 -6.89 12.55 -0.03
N THR A 186 -7.23 12.02 -1.21
CA THR A 186 -8.18 12.64 -2.14
C THR A 186 -9.55 12.82 -1.49
N GLU A 187 -10.10 11.76 -0.89
CA GLU A 187 -11.38 11.80 -0.16
C GLU A 187 -11.32 12.72 1.06
N ARG A 188 -10.21 12.69 1.80
CA ARG A 188 -10.04 13.50 3.02
C ARG A 188 -10.02 15.00 2.74
N TYR A 189 -9.34 15.43 1.68
CA TYR A 189 -9.08 16.85 1.42
C TYR A 189 -10.01 17.44 0.36
N PHE A 190 -10.64 16.61 -0.47
CA PHE A 190 -11.47 17.04 -1.59
C PHE A 190 -12.81 16.28 -1.69
N GLY A 191 -13.16 15.47 -0.68
CA GLY A 191 -14.39 14.66 -0.67
C GLY A 191 -15.69 15.46 -0.69
N ASP A 192 -15.67 16.74 -0.35
CA ASP A 192 -16.81 17.66 -0.52
C ASP A 192 -16.89 18.25 -1.95
N LYS A 193 -15.86 18.04 -2.77
CA LYS A 193 -15.74 18.53 -4.16
C LYS A 193 -15.94 17.44 -5.20
N ILE A 194 -15.78 16.18 -4.81
CA ILE A 194 -15.86 15.04 -5.72
C ILE A 194 -16.96 14.08 -5.31
N GLU A 195 -17.54 13.40 -6.30
CA GLU A 195 -18.36 12.23 -6.02
C GLU A 195 -17.43 11.07 -5.63
N ILE A 196 -17.61 10.54 -4.41
CA ILE A 196 -16.84 9.39 -3.94
C ILE A 196 -17.39 8.14 -4.66
N CYS A 197 -16.73 7.75 -5.75
CA CYS A 197 -17.18 6.71 -6.67
C CYS A 197 -16.77 5.27 -6.27
N GLY A 198 -16.48 5.01 -4.98
CA GLY A 198 -16.14 3.66 -4.50
C GLY A 198 -14.86 3.06 -5.11
N ALA A 199 -14.03 3.89 -5.74
CA ALA A 199 -12.73 3.47 -6.25
C ALA A 199 -11.81 3.11 -5.07
N TYR A 200 -11.20 1.93 -5.11
CA TYR A 200 -10.19 1.50 -4.14
C TYR A 200 -10.70 1.36 -2.70
N GLU A 201 -11.99 1.13 -2.46
CA GLU A 201 -12.59 1.03 -1.12
C GLU A 201 -11.88 0.04 -0.18
N TYR A 202 -11.42 -1.09 -0.72
CA TYR A 202 -10.66 -2.06 0.06
C TYR A 202 -9.29 -1.49 0.42
N GLU A 203 -8.54 -0.97 -0.55
CA GLU A 203 -7.25 -0.38 -0.33
C GLU A 203 -7.30 0.81 0.64
N VAL A 204 -8.27 1.73 0.48
CA VAL A 204 -8.55 2.85 1.40
C VAL A 204 -8.78 2.34 2.82
N SER A 205 -9.61 1.31 2.99
CA SER A 205 -9.87 0.71 4.29
C SER A 205 -8.59 0.14 4.93
N ILE A 206 -7.74 -0.54 4.15
CA ILE A 206 -6.50 -1.13 4.65
C ILE A 206 -5.49 -0.05 5.02
N VAL A 207 -5.29 0.96 4.17
CA VAL A 207 -4.30 2.02 4.45
C VAL A 207 -4.75 2.96 5.56
N SER A 208 -6.06 3.13 5.79
CA SER A 208 -6.59 3.87 6.94
C SER A 208 -6.21 3.18 8.26
N GLN A 209 -6.28 1.85 8.31
CA GLN A 209 -5.80 1.08 9.46
C GLN A 209 -4.27 1.15 9.60
N LEU A 210 -3.55 1.10 8.48
CA LEU A 210 -2.09 1.29 8.47
C LEU A 210 -1.69 2.68 9.00
N GLU A 211 -2.45 3.72 8.65
CA GLU A 211 -2.25 5.09 9.15
C GLU A 211 -2.44 5.17 10.67
N LYS A 212 -3.35 4.39 11.29
CA LYS A 212 -3.45 4.30 12.76
C LYS A 212 -2.21 3.70 13.41
N ILE A 213 -1.55 2.75 12.73
CA ILE A 213 -0.30 2.14 13.19
C ILE A 213 0.85 3.14 13.11
N VAL A 214 1.00 3.80 11.96
CA VAL A 214 2.12 4.70 11.66
C VAL A 214 1.95 6.08 12.31
N GLY A 215 0.70 6.52 12.46
CA GLY A 215 0.32 7.91 12.77
C GLY A 215 0.12 8.74 11.50
N ARG A 216 -0.95 9.54 11.45
CA ARG A 216 -1.34 10.33 10.28
C ARG A 216 -0.23 11.25 9.78
N GLU A 217 0.29 12.14 10.64
CA GLU A 217 1.33 13.10 10.24
C GLU A 217 2.56 12.40 9.65
N LYS A 218 2.95 11.27 10.26
CA LYS A 218 4.09 10.48 9.81
C LYS A 218 3.81 9.80 8.46
N MET A 219 2.61 9.25 8.28
CA MET A 219 2.20 8.60 7.03
C MET A 219 2.12 9.60 5.88
N GLU A 220 1.55 10.79 6.12
CA GLU A 220 1.47 11.90 5.17
C GLU A 220 2.87 12.39 4.78
N GLN A 221 3.77 12.57 5.77
CA GLN A 221 5.17 12.91 5.53
C GLN A 221 5.85 11.89 4.62
N LEU A 222 5.79 10.60 4.98
CA LEU A 222 6.45 9.53 4.24
C LEU A 222 5.91 9.40 2.81
N TYR A 223 4.61 9.58 2.63
CA TYR A 223 3.99 9.58 1.31
C TYR A 223 4.48 10.74 0.45
N LEU A 224 4.38 11.99 0.94
CA LEU A 224 4.76 13.17 0.16
C LEU A 224 6.26 13.22 -0.15
N SER A 225 7.09 12.65 0.72
CA SER A 225 8.54 12.49 0.47
C SER A 225 8.91 11.26 -0.36
N SER A 226 7.94 10.47 -0.83
CA SER A 226 8.18 9.23 -1.58
C SER A 226 9.03 8.18 -0.84
N ASP A 227 8.80 8.02 0.47
CA ASP A 227 9.65 7.23 1.38
C ASP A 227 9.02 5.91 1.83
N LEU A 228 8.92 4.97 0.88
CA LEU A 228 8.53 3.58 1.18
C LEU A 228 9.50 2.90 2.17
N LYS A 229 10.81 3.21 2.11
CA LYS A 229 11.78 2.61 3.02
C LYS A 229 11.55 3.09 4.46
N GLY A 230 11.26 4.36 4.65
CA GLY A 230 10.88 4.96 5.92
C GLY A 230 9.61 4.33 6.49
N LEU A 231 8.60 4.06 5.65
CA LEU A 231 7.41 3.30 6.07
C LEU A 231 7.79 1.91 6.60
N ILE A 232 8.65 1.18 5.87
CA ILE A 232 9.12 -0.14 6.32
C ILE A 232 9.88 -0.02 7.65
N LEU A 233 10.76 0.97 7.79
CA LEU A 233 11.51 1.18 9.02
C LEU A 233 10.61 1.54 10.21
N GLU A 234 9.54 2.30 9.97
CA GLU A 234 8.56 2.64 10.99
C GLU A 234 7.79 1.40 11.46
N LEU A 235 7.36 0.54 10.53
CA LEU A 235 6.65 -0.71 10.85
C LEU A 235 7.56 -1.75 11.53
N LYS A 236 8.87 -1.76 11.21
CA LYS A 236 9.85 -2.67 11.82
C LYS A 236 10.00 -2.53 13.34
N LYS A 237 9.44 -1.48 13.94
CA LYS A 237 9.34 -1.33 15.40
C LYS A 237 8.41 -2.37 16.05
N TYR A 238 7.47 -2.91 15.27
CA TYR A 238 6.37 -3.74 15.80
C TYR A 238 6.26 -5.12 15.15
N THR A 239 6.89 -5.34 13.99
CA THR A 239 6.78 -6.60 13.22
C THR A 239 8.06 -6.84 12.41
N SER A 240 8.21 -8.06 11.87
CA SER A 240 9.40 -8.43 11.11
C SER A 240 9.41 -7.82 9.70
N GLU A 241 10.59 -7.64 9.13
CA GLU A 241 10.74 -7.15 7.74
C GLU A 241 10.11 -8.11 6.72
N GLU A 242 10.14 -9.42 7.00
CA GLU A 242 9.49 -10.43 6.16
C GLU A 242 7.97 -10.28 6.12
N GLU A 243 7.34 -10.06 7.27
CA GLU A 243 5.89 -9.81 7.38
C GLU A 243 5.50 -8.51 6.65
N ILE A 244 6.31 -7.44 6.80
CA ILE A 244 6.07 -6.16 6.11
C ILE A 244 6.17 -6.33 4.59
N ILE A 245 7.21 -7.01 4.10
CA ILE A 245 7.39 -7.27 2.67
C ILE A 245 6.23 -8.12 2.11
N THR A 246 5.79 -9.11 2.89
CA THR A 246 4.64 -9.96 2.53
C THR A 246 3.36 -9.13 2.43
N PHE A 247 3.10 -8.26 3.41
CA PHE A 247 1.97 -7.33 3.40
C PHE A 247 1.98 -6.41 2.17
N ILE A 248 3.10 -5.76 1.86
CA ILE A 248 3.23 -4.90 0.67
C ILE A 248 2.97 -5.69 -0.62
N SER A 249 3.55 -6.88 -0.73
CA SER A 249 3.39 -7.75 -1.90
C SER A 249 1.95 -8.24 -2.09
N ASN A 250 1.26 -8.50 -0.97
CA ASN A 250 -0.13 -8.90 -0.92
C ASN A 250 -1.07 -7.77 -1.39
N MET A 251 -0.83 -6.54 -0.93
CA MET A 251 -1.53 -5.35 -1.43
C MET A 251 -1.34 -5.16 -2.94
N ASP A 252 -0.09 -5.26 -3.43
CA ASP A 252 0.22 -5.19 -4.86
C ASP A 252 -0.44 -6.30 -5.67
N PHE A 253 -0.62 -7.49 -5.09
CA PHE A 253 -1.28 -8.60 -5.75
C PHE A 253 -2.79 -8.37 -5.91
N LEU A 254 -3.47 -7.93 -4.84
CA LEU A 254 -4.92 -7.70 -4.88
C LEU A 254 -5.30 -6.60 -5.86
N LEU A 255 -4.57 -5.48 -5.85
CA LEU A 255 -4.80 -4.38 -6.78
C LEU A 255 -4.71 -4.84 -8.25
N ARG A 256 -3.67 -5.61 -8.60
CA ARG A 256 -3.49 -6.12 -9.97
C ARG A 256 -4.59 -7.09 -10.38
N ARG A 257 -5.05 -7.95 -9.46
CA ARG A 257 -6.17 -8.87 -9.70
C ARG A 257 -7.48 -8.13 -9.99
N ARG A 258 -7.70 -6.93 -9.46
CA ARG A 258 -8.88 -6.12 -9.82
C ARG A 258 -8.85 -5.68 -11.29
N ARG A 259 -7.66 -5.43 -11.83
CA ARG A 259 -7.45 -4.94 -13.21
C ARG A 259 -7.43 -6.08 -14.26
N GLU A 260 -6.96 -7.26 -13.87
CA GLU A 260 -6.91 -8.45 -14.72
C GLU A 260 -8.01 -9.40 -14.25
N GLU A 261 -9.12 -9.57 -15.00
CA GLU A 261 -10.24 -10.49 -14.73
C GLU A 261 -9.80 -11.98 -14.58
N ILE A 262 -8.94 -12.31 -13.63
CA ILE A 262 -8.42 -13.66 -13.42
C ILE A 262 -9.45 -14.40 -12.58
N ARG A 263 -10.51 -14.84 -13.27
CA ARG A 263 -11.42 -15.89 -12.81
C ARG A 263 -10.57 -17.11 -12.41
N GLY A 264 -10.76 -17.64 -11.20
CA GLY A 264 -10.12 -18.88 -10.75
C GLY A 264 -9.07 -18.78 -9.62
N LYS A 265 -8.74 -17.59 -9.09
CA LYS A 265 -7.84 -17.43 -7.91
C LYS A 265 -8.52 -16.90 -6.64
N ARG A 266 -9.84 -17.03 -6.53
CA ARG A 266 -10.64 -16.53 -5.39
C ARG A 266 -10.13 -16.99 -4.02
N LYS A 267 -9.84 -18.28 -3.85
CA LYS A 267 -9.29 -18.81 -2.58
C LYS A 267 -7.97 -18.13 -2.19
N VAL A 268 -7.13 -17.81 -3.18
CA VAL A 268 -5.85 -17.11 -2.94
C VAL A 268 -6.11 -15.67 -2.54
N ALA A 269 -7.02 -14.96 -3.21
CA ALA A 269 -7.38 -13.59 -2.84
C ALA A 269 -7.95 -13.52 -1.41
N LEU A 270 -8.82 -14.46 -1.05
CA LEU A 270 -9.38 -14.55 0.30
C LEU A 270 -8.33 -14.82 1.36
N GLN A 271 -7.37 -15.71 1.07
CA GLN A 271 -6.25 -15.95 1.97
C GLN A 271 -5.39 -14.69 2.13
N ILE A 272 -5.06 -14.03 1.03
CA ILE A 272 -4.28 -12.78 1.05
C ILE A 272 -4.99 -11.69 1.85
N MET A 273 -6.31 -11.54 1.71
CA MET A 273 -7.09 -10.59 2.51
C MET A 273 -7.05 -10.92 4.01
N LYS A 274 -7.07 -12.20 4.37
CA LYS A 274 -6.89 -12.64 5.77
C LYS A 274 -5.49 -12.30 6.27
N ASP A 275 -4.47 -12.60 5.48
CA ASP A 275 -3.07 -12.33 5.83
C ASP A 275 -2.82 -10.82 6.01
N ILE A 276 -3.44 -9.98 5.17
CA ILE A 276 -3.41 -8.52 5.29
C ILE A 276 -4.05 -8.05 6.60
N ASN A 277 -5.27 -8.51 6.89
CA ASN A 277 -5.97 -8.15 8.12
C ASN A 277 -5.21 -8.61 9.36
N GLU A 278 -4.63 -9.82 9.30
CA GLU A 278 -3.80 -10.38 10.36
C GLU A 278 -2.55 -9.56 10.62
N PHE A 279 -1.85 -9.17 9.57
CA PHE A 279 -0.74 -8.25 9.67
C PHE A 279 -1.13 -6.95 10.40
N LEU A 280 -2.25 -6.32 10.02
CA LEU A 280 -2.68 -5.04 10.58
C LEU A 280 -2.97 -5.15 12.09
N TYR A 281 -3.83 -6.09 12.51
CA TYR A 281 -4.19 -6.18 13.92
C TYR A 281 -3.01 -6.62 14.79
N LYS A 282 -2.18 -7.56 14.32
CA LYS A 282 -1.00 -8.01 15.09
C LYS A 282 -0.01 -6.88 15.29
N THR A 283 0.26 -6.13 14.21
CA THR A 283 1.19 -5.00 14.26
C THR A 283 0.68 -3.90 15.19
N TYR A 284 -0.60 -3.54 15.09
CA TYR A 284 -1.18 -2.49 15.92
C TYR A 284 -1.26 -2.89 17.40
N PHE A 285 -1.70 -4.10 17.72
CA PHE A 285 -1.75 -4.54 19.11
C PHE A 285 -0.37 -4.74 19.72
N THR A 286 0.63 -5.14 18.92
CA THR A 286 2.03 -5.13 19.37
C THR A 286 2.49 -3.71 19.73
N LYS A 287 2.16 -2.71 18.91
CA LYS A 287 2.41 -1.29 19.25
C LYS A 287 1.74 -0.89 20.56
N LEU A 288 0.45 -1.17 20.74
CA LEU A 288 -0.27 -0.85 21.98
C LEU A 288 0.34 -1.52 23.21
N ASN A 289 0.76 -2.79 23.09
CA ASN A 289 1.43 -3.50 24.18
C ASN A 289 2.78 -2.89 24.53
N GLN A 290 3.56 -2.45 23.54
CA GLN A 290 4.79 -1.72 23.82
C GLN A 290 4.50 -0.40 24.56
N MET A 291 3.54 0.39 24.09
CA MET A 291 3.14 1.65 24.74
C MET A 291 2.66 1.43 26.18
N PHE A 292 1.83 0.39 26.40
CA PHE A 292 1.33 0.03 27.73
C PHE A 292 2.46 -0.42 28.66
N ASN A 293 3.37 -1.29 28.20
CA ASN A 293 4.50 -1.75 29.01
C ASN A 293 5.50 -0.64 29.34
N HIS A 294 5.61 0.37 28.48
CA HIS A 294 6.40 1.58 28.74
C HIS A 294 5.65 2.65 29.54
N GLN A 295 4.41 2.39 29.98
CA GLN A 295 3.58 3.31 30.75
C GLN A 295 3.26 4.62 29.98
N GLU A 296 3.29 4.57 28.64
CA GLU A 296 2.87 5.69 27.79
C GLU A 296 1.34 5.81 27.72
N ILE A 297 0.63 4.69 27.93
CA ILE A 297 -0.82 4.61 28.02
C ILE A 297 -1.22 3.79 29.25
N ASP A 298 -2.38 4.10 29.81
CA ASP A 298 -3.00 3.30 30.87
C ASP A 298 -3.97 2.24 30.32
N VAL A 299 -4.55 1.46 31.22
CA VAL A 299 -5.48 0.38 30.85
C VAL A 299 -6.80 0.88 30.25
N CYS A 300 -7.23 2.10 30.59
CA CYS A 300 -8.45 2.68 30.02
C CYS A 300 -8.19 3.05 28.55
N VAL A 301 -7.10 3.78 28.29
CA VAL A 301 -6.68 4.15 26.93
C VAL A 301 -6.41 2.90 26.07
N LEU A 302 -5.76 1.88 26.64
CA LEU A 302 -5.53 0.61 25.94
C LEU A 302 -6.84 -0.04 25.47
N ASN A 303 -7.84 -0.13 26.34
CA ASN A 303 -9.13 -0.73 26.00
C ASN A 303 -9.90 0.09 24.94
N GLU A 304 -9.86 1.42 25.05
CA GLU A 304 -10.47 2.33 24.08
C GLU A 304 -9.84 2.18 22.68
N GLU A 305 -8.51 2.14 22.60
CA GLU A 305 -7.78 1.97 21.34
C GLU A 305 -8.03 0.59 20.70
N ILE A 306 -8.06 -0.48 21.51
CA ILE A 306 -8.43 -1.82 21.03
C ILE A 306 -9.86 -1.80 20.45
N ALA A 307 -10.83 -1.28 21.20
CA ALA A 307 -12.23 -1.24 20.76
C ALA A 307 -12.40 -0.41 19.48
N LEU A 308 -11.76 0.77 19.43
CA LEU A 308 -11.80 1.66 18.27
C LEU A 308 -11.18 0.98 17.05
N PHE A 309 -10.04 0.32 17.19
CA PHE A 309 -9.38 -0.35 16.07
C PHE A 309 -10.22 -1.53 15.55
N VAL A 310 -10.70 -2.39 16.44
CA VAL A 310 -11.56 -3.54 16.09
C VAL A 310 -12.82 -3.07 15.36
N SER A 311 -13.44 -1.97 15.77
CA SER A 311 -14.63 -1.42 15.10
C SER A 311 -14.37 -0.94 13.68
N THR A 312 -13.12 -0.64 13.33
CA THR A 312 -12.70 -0.23 11.98
C THR A 312 -12.20 -1.37 11.10
N LEU A 313 -12.05 -2.58 11.65
CA LEU A 313 -11.75 -3.76 10.85
C LEU A 313 -12.98 -4.14 10.04
N LYS A 314 -12.80 -4.44 8.75
CA LYS A 314 -13.85 -5.01 7.90
C LYS A 314 -13.76 -6.54 8.00
N PRO A 315 -14.60 -7.21 8.81
CA PRO A 315 -14.53 -8.66 8.97
C PRO A 315 -14.97 -9.40 7.71
N GLN A 316 -15.67 -8.68 6.82
CA GLN A 316 -16.17 -9.18 5.56
C GLN A 316 -15.64 -8.35 4.40
N ALA A 317 -15.36 -9.02 3.29
CA ALA A 317 -15.09 -8.38 2.01
C ALA A 317 -16.02 -8.96 0.94
N ASP A 318 -16.60 -8.08 0.13
CA ASP A 318 -17.40 -8.48 -1.01
C ASP A 318 -16.51 -8.75 -2.22
N LEU A 319 -16.58 -9.96 -2.75
CA LEU A 319 -15.89 -10.38 -3.97
C LEU A 319 -16.87 -11.14 -4.86
N ASP A 320 -17.01 -10.72 -6.11
CA ASP A 320 -17.89 -11.34 -7.10
C ASP A 320 -19.37 -11.42 -6.63
N ASN A 321 -19.91 -10.32 -6.07
CA ASN A 321 -21.27 -10.21 -5.52
C ASN A 321 -21.59 -11.20 -4.38
N GLN A 322 -20.58 -11.59 -3.62
CA GLN A 322 -20.70 -12.46 -2.45
C GLN A 322 -19.80 -11.96 -1.32
N SER A 323 -20.29 -12.01 -0.08
CA SER A 323 -19.54 -11.62 1.12
C SER A 323 -18.73 -12.79 1.68
N TYR A 324 -17.48 -12.53 2.06
CA TYR A 324 -16.61 -13.52 2.71
C TYR A 324 -16.06 -13.03 4.02
N LYS A 325 -15.96 -13.93 5.00
CA LYS A 325 -15.20 -13.70 6.22
C LYS A 325 -13.70 -13.64 5.93
N CYS A 326 -13.13 -12.45 6.06
CA CYS A 326 -11.71 -12.15 5.87
C CYS A 326 -11.00 -11.85 7.21
N LEU A 327 -11.70 -11.99 8.33
CA LEU A 327 -11.18 -11.82 9.68
C LEU A 327 -11.79 -12.87 10.60
N SER A 328 -10.97 -13.43 11.49
CA SER A 328 -11.40 -14.34 12.55
C SER A 328 -11.33 -13.60 13.88
N TYR A 329 -12.49 -13.24 14.44
CA TYR A 329 -12.55 -12.60 15.75
C TYR A 329 -12.01 -13.50 16.86
N ASP A 330 -12.13 -14.82 16.70
CA ASP A 330 -11.59 -15.79 17.66
C ASP A 330 -10.05 -15.76 17.67
N ASP A 331 -9.42 -15.76 16.49
CA ASP A 331 -7.96 -15.69 16.37
C ASP A 331 -7.43 -14.35 16.90
N MET A 332 -8.13 -13.25 16.60
CA MET A 332 -7.78 -11.92 17.09
C MET A 332 -7.94 -11.83 18.62
N THR A 333 -9.05 -12.32 19.15
CA THR A 333 -9.31 -12.36 20.60
C THR A 333 -8.24 -13.17 21.31
N LYS A 334 -7.91 -14.34 20.77
CA LYS A 334 -6.84 -15.17 21.31
C LYS A 334 -5.51 -14.42 21.31
N TYR A 335 -5.15 -13.78 20.19
CA TYR A 335 -3.91 -12.99 20.11
C TYR A 335 -3.87 -11.85 21.12
N ILE A 336 -4.98 -11.11 21.27
CA ILE A 336 -5.14 -10.04 22.26
C ILE A 336 -4.92 -10.60 23.68
N LEU A 337 -5.58 -11.72 24.03
CA LEU A 337 -5.46 -12.35 25.35
C LEU A 337 -4.02 -12.86 25.62
N ASP A 338 -3.37 -13.43 24.61
CA ASP A 338 -1.99 -13.90 24.70
C ASP A 338 -1.01 -12.73 24.93
N LEU A 339 -1.30 -11.55 24.37
CA LEU A 339 -0.42 -10.39 24.41
C LEU A 339 -0.50 -9.60 25.73
N PHE A 340 -1.71 -9.39 26.24
CA PHE A 340 -1.98 -8.48 27.37
C PHE A 340 -2.44 -9.21 28.63
N GLY A 341 -2.85 -10.48 28.53
CA GLY A 341 -3.43 -11.24 29.64
C GLY A 341 -4.89 -10.91 29.92
N ALA A 342 -5.66 -11.90 30.41
CA ALA A 342 -7.11 -11.80 30.62
C ALA A 342 -7.53 -10.76 31.68
N SER A 343 -6.63 -10.31 32.56
CA SER A 343 -6.95 -9.34 33.62
C SER A 343 -6.93 -7.88 33.15
N ASN A 344 -6.35 -7.61 31.98
CA ASN A 344 -6.03 -6.24 31.55
C ASN A 344 -6.97 -5.73 30.45
N ILE A 345 -7.88 -6.56 29.95
CA ILE A 345 -8.74 -6.21 28.82
C ILE A 345 -10.19 -6.55 29.11
N THR A 346 -11.07 -5.60 28.80
CA THR A 346 -12.52 -5.85 28.72
C THR A 346 -12.86 -6.21 27.28
N MET A 347 -13.19 -7.48 27.02
CA MET A 347 -13.50 -7.95 25.67
C MET A 347 -14.93 -7.54 25.28
N PHE A 348 -15.08 -6.97 24.08
CA PHE A 348 -16.39 -6.67 23.50
C PHE A 348 -16.77 -7.78 22.50
N SER A 349 -17.82 -8.55 22.81
CA SER A 349 -18.45 -9.45 21.85
C SER A 349 -19.38 -8.66 20.91
N ASN A 350 -19.43 -9.03 19.63
CA ASN A 350 -20.38 -8.51 18.63
C ASN A 350 -21.86 -8.77 19.02
N GLU A 351 -22.10 -9.61 20.02
CA GLU A 351 -23.34 -9.69 20.76
C GLU A 351 -23.13 -8.90 22.05
N GLY A 352 -23.71 -7.71 22.17
CA GLY A 352 -23.43 -6.78 23.26
C GLY A 352 -23.33 -7.44 24.65
N ARG A 353 -22.22 -7.12 25.33
CA ARG A 353 -21.81 -7.51 26.70
C ARG A 353 -21.44 -8.97 26.91
N VAL A 354 -20.23 -9.23 27.42
CA VAL A 354 -20.03 -10.12 28.57
C VAL A 354 -18.89 -9.62 29.46
N LYS A 355 -19.20 -9.61 30.77
CA LYS A 355 -18.43 -9.41 32.01
C LYS A 355 -16.94 -9.06 31.98
#